data_AF-A0AA50HUJ8-F1
#
_entry.id   AF-A0AA50HUJ8-F1
#
_cell.length_a   1.000
_cell.length_b   1.000
_cell.length_c   1.000
_cell.angle_alpha   90.00
_cell.angle_beta   90.00
_cell.angle_gamma   90.00
#
_symmetry.space_group_name_H-M   'P 1'
#
loop_
_entity.id
_entity.type
_entity.pdbx_description
1 polymer ?
#
loop_
_entity_poly.entity_id
_entity_poly.type
_entity_poly.pdbx_seq_one_letter_code
_entity_poly.pdbx_strand_id
1 'polypeptide(L)'
;MFHWPDSFCSRMVRGEGPHIAPQSNLVEAYRNAPIAQQVDIGAYVGVPITYGNGSLFGTLCAIDPEIQPDSLVDELPLVELIAQLLSTILDFFSKRK
;
A
#
# COMPACT_ATOMS: atom_id res chain seq x y z
N MET A 1 -8.84 16.18 2.45
CA MET A 1 -9.08 14.74 2.64
C MET A 1 -8.65 14.05 1.36
N PHE A 2 -7.74 13.08 1.42
CA PHE A 2 -7.16 12.48 0.21
C PHE A 2 -8.21 11.65 -0.54
N HIS A 3 -8.35 11.86 -1.84
CA HIS A 3 -9.30 11.14 -2.68
C HIS A 3 -8.68 9.79 -3.09
N TRP A 4 -9.39 8.68 -2.84
CA TRP A 4 -8.83 7.33 -2.99
C TRP A 4 -8.17 7.07 -4.36
N PRO A 5 -8.83 7.33 -5.50
CA PRO A 5 -8.24 7.12 -6.84
C PRO A 5 -6.92 7.86 -7.11
N ASP A 6 -6.62 8.87 -6.31
CA ASP A 6 -5.45 9.73 -6.49
C ASP A 6 -4.23 9.22 -5.72
N SER A 7 -4.41 8.19 -4.88
CA SER A 7 -3.41 7.68 -3.94
C SER A 7 -2.49 6.62 -4.54
N PHE A 8 -1.28 6.45 -3.98
CA PHE A 8 -0.41 5.33 -4.34
C PHE A 8 -1.07 3.99 -3.98
N CYS A 9 -1.83 3.94 -2.89
CA CYS A 9 -2.58 2.76 -2.46
C CYS A 9 -3.56 2.27 -3.54
N SER A 10 -4.32 3.17 -4.17
CA SER A 10 -5.24 2.75 -5.23
C SER A 10 -4.51 2.27 -6.48
N ARG A 11 -3.39 2.92 -6.83
CA ARG A 11 -2.52 2.49 -7.95
C ARG A 11 -1.98 1.08 -7.71
N MET A 12 -1.45 0.83 -6.50
CA MET A 12 -0.95 -0.47 -6.07
C MET A 12 -2.05 -1.55 -6.12
N VAL A 13 -3.22 -1.28 -5.55
CA VAL A 13 -4.35 -2.23 -5.56
C VAL A 13 -4.81 -2.58 -6.97
N ARG A 14 -4.68 -1.66 -7.94
CA ARG A 14 -5.02 -1.89 -9.34
C ARG A 14 -3.91 -2.61 -10.13
N GLY A 15 -2.78 -2.93 -9.49
CA GLY A 15 -1.61 -3.52 -10.14
C GLY A 15 -0.85 -2.52 -11.04
N GLU A 16 -1.09 -1.22 -10.89
CA GLU A 16 -0.43 -0.17 -11.67
C GLU A 16 0.96 0.16 -11.13
N GLY A 17 1.26 -0.18 -9.87
CA GLY A 17 2.56 0.04 -9.24
C GLY A 17 2.92 -1.07 -8.24
N PRO A 18 4.21 -1.17 -7.84
CA PRO A 18 4.70 -2.25 -6.99
C PRO A 18 4.32 -2.08 -5.51
N HIS A 19 4.20 -3.18 -4.77
CA HIS A 19 3.95 -3.12 -3.33
C HIS A 19 5.01 -2.35 -2.54
N ILE A 20 6.26 -2.33 -3.02
CA ILE A 20 7.36 -1.57 -2.41
C ILE A 20 8.06 -0.75 -3.49
N ALA A 21 8.26 0.53 -3.23
CA ALA A 21 9.06 1.44 -4.04
C ALA A 21 10.00 2.23 -3.12
N PRO A 22 11.28 1.84 -3.00
CA PRO A 22 12.27 2.59 -2.21
C PRO A 22 12.52 4.00 -2.76
N GLN A 23 12.22 4.21 -4.05
CA GLN A 23 12.23 5.48 -4.76
C GLN A 23 10.95 5.62 -5.58
N SER A 24 9.92 6.26 -5.02
CA SER A 24 8.59 6.32 -5.63
C SER A 24 8.58 7.12 -6.95
N ASN A 25 9.45 8.10 -7.08
CA ASN A 25 9.58 8.95 -8.26
C ASN A 25 10.04 8.17 -9.51
N LEU A 26 10.69 7.02 -9.36
CA LEU A 26 11.08 6.14 -10.47
C LEU A 26 9.91 5.29 -10.98
N VAL A 27 8.82 5.19 -10.23
CA VAL A 27 7.62 4.45 -10.62
C VAL A 27 6.64 5.39 -11.32
N GLU A 28 6.38 5.17 -12.61
CA GLU A 28 5.51 6.03 -13.42
C GLU A 28 4.11 6.20 -12.81
N ALA A 29 3.50 5.11 -12.33
CA ALA A 29 2.18 5.15 -11.72
C ALA A 29 2.11 5.98 -10.43
N TYR A 30 3.23 6.08 -9.71
CA TYR A 30 3.33 6.86 -8.46
C TYR A 30 3.68 8.31 -8.72
N ARG A 31 4.71 8.57 -9.54
CA ARG A 31 5.08 9.96 -9.88
C ARG A 31 3.93 10.75 -10.53
N ASN A 32 3.05 10.06 -11.27
CA ASN A 32 1.91 10.66 -11.96
C ASN A 32 0.61 10.62 -11.13
N ALA A 33 0.63 10.08 -9.91
CA ALA A 33 -0.55 10.09 -9.04
C ALA A 33 -0.73 11.49 -8.42
N PRO A 34 -1.96 12.07 -8.40
CA PRO A 34 -2.17 13.42 -7.89
C PRO A 34 -1.77 13.62 -6.41
N ILE A 35 -1.70 12.56 -5.61
CA ILE A 35 -1.19 12.64 -4.23
C ILE A 35 0.28 13.09 -4.17
N ALA A 36 1.10 12.77 -5.17
CA ALA A 36 2.53 13.13 -5.22
C ALA A 36 2.76 14.65 -5.32
N GLN A 37 1.72 15.42 -5.65
CA GLN A 37 1.77 16.89 -5.66
C GLN A 37 1.37 17.50 -4.31
N GLN A 38 0.81 16.70 -3.40
CA GLN A 38 0.25 17.14 -2.12
C GLN A 38 1.07 16.65 -0.92
N VAL A 39 1.75 15.51 -1.06
CA VAL A 39 2.55 14.87 -0.03
C VAL A 39 3.88 14.46 -0.64
N ASP A 40 4.97 14.76 0.07
CA ASP A 40 6.30 14.29 -0.31
C ASP A 40 6.45 12.82 0.08
N ILE A 41 6.66 11.96 -0.92
CA ILE A 41 6.73 10.51 -0.76
C ILE A 41 7.95 10.04 -1.54
N GLY A 42 9.11 10.00 -0.89
CA GLY A 42 10.35 9.43 -1.43
C GLY A 42 10.29 7.91 -1.52
N ALA A 43 9.69 7.25 -0.54
CA ALA A 43 9.48 5.80 -0.51
C ALA A 43 8.05 5.40 -0.14
N TYR A 44 7.62 4.26 -0.66
CA TYR A 44 6.29 3.71 -0.47
C TYR A 44 6.34 2.22 -0.18
N VAL A 45 5.53 1.79 0.79
CA VAL A 45 5.19 0.39 1.03
C VAL A 45 3.68 0.29 1.12
N GLY A 46 3.07 -0.66 0.43
CA GLY A 46 1.65 -0.93 0.58
C GLY A 46 1.22 -2.30 0.08
N VAL A 47 0.34 -2.94 0.84
CA VAL A 47 -0.28 -4.22 0.52
C VAL A 47 -1.80 -4.15 0.79
N PRO A 48 -2.63 -4.87 0.01
CA PRO A 48 -4.06 -4.89 0.22
C PRO A 48 -4.40 -5.66 1.50
N ILE A 49 -5.43 -5.17 2.20
CA ILE A 49 -6.13 -5.91 3.24
C ILE A 49 -7.49 -6.29 2.64
N THR A 50 -7.79 -7.58 2.60
CA THR A 50 -9.04 -8.11 2.05
C THR A 50 -9.86 -8.82 3.12
N TYR A 51 -11.16 -8.86 2.92
CA TYR A 51 -12.06 -9.76 3.62
C TYR A 51 -11.92 -11.19 3.06
N GLY A 52 -12.45 -12.18 3.77
CA GLY A 52 -12.35 -13.60 3.41
C GLY A 52 -13.11 -14.00 2.15
N ASN A 53 -13.96 -13.12 1.63
CA ASN A 53 -14.58 -13.25 0.31
C ASN A 53 -13.71 -12.65 -0.83
N GLY A 54 -12.52 -12.14 -0.52
CA GLY A 54 -11.60 -11.49 -1.45
C GLY A 54 -11.86 -10.01 -1.73
N SER A 55 -12.95 -9.42 -1.20
CA SER A 55 -13.22 -8.00 -1.38
C SER A 55 -12.24 -7.11 -0.60
N LEU A 56 -11.87 -5.97 -1.18
CA LEU A 56 -10.96 -5.01 -0.55
C LEU A 56 -11.60 -4.38 0.69
N PHE A 57 -10.93 -4.50 1.84
CA PHE A 57 -11.21 -3.71 3.03
C PHE A 57 -10.49 -2.36 2.96
N GLY A 58 -9.20 -2.39 2.61
CA GLY A 58 -8.31 -1.23 2.58
C GLY A 58 -6.88 -1.65 2.30
N THR A 59 -5.90 -0.87 2.74
CA THR A 59 -4.47 -1.16 2.56
C THR A 59 -3.71 -0.95 3.86
N LEU A 60 -2.74 -1.83 4.14
CA LEU A 60 -1.65 -1.52 5.06
C LEU A 60 -0.60 -0.78 4.23
N CYS A 61 -0.28 0.46 4.59
CA CYS A 61 0.72 1.24 3.87
C CYS A 61 1.57 2.11 4.79
N ALA A 62 2.80 2.36 4.37
CA ALA A 62 3.73 3.33 4.95
C ALA A 62 4.32 4.21 3.85
N ILE A 63 4.60 5.45 4.19
CA ILE A 63 5.24 6.43 3.31
C ILE A 63 6.38 7.10 4.08
N ASP A 64 7.44 7.44 3.36
CA ASP A 64 8.58 8.21 3.87
C ASP A 64 8.92 9.30 2.84
N PRO A 65 9.15 10.57 3.22
CA PRO A 65 9.59 11.60 2.29
C PRO A 65 10.98 11.31 1.71
N GLU A 66 11.83 10.58 2.41
CA GLU A 66 13.17 10.21 1.94
C GLU A 66 13.15 8.91 1.15
N ILE A 67 14.10 8.79 0.21
CA ILE A 67 14.37 7.51 -0.45
C ILE A 67 14.88 6.50 0.58
N GLN A 68 14.59 5.23 0.36
CA GLN A 68 15.02 4.14 1.22
C GLN A 68 16.03 3.24 0.49
N PRO A 69 16.85 2.46 1.22
CA PRO A 69 17.74 1.47 0.61
C PRO A 69 16.98 0.46 -0.25
N ASP A 70 17.60 -0.03 -1.32
CA ASP A 70 16.98 -1.04 -2.20
C ASP A 70 16.60 -2.31 -1.45
N SER A 71 17.29 -2.65 -0.36
CA SER A 71 16.96 -3.78 0.52
C SER A 71 15.58 -3.68 1.18
N LEU A 72 14.91 -2.53 1.13
CA LEU A 72 13.52 -2.40 1.60
C LEU A 72 12.58 -3.37 0.86
N VAL A 73 12.88 -3.73 -0.39
CA VAL A 73 12.06 -4.69 -1.15
C VAL A 73 12.05 -6.08 -0.51
N ASP A 74 13.09 -6.43 0.26
CA ASP A 74 13.22 -7.71 0.95
C ASP A 74 12.22 -7.85 2.12
N GLU A 75 11.63 -6.74 2.59
CA GLU A 75 10.65 -6.71 3.67
C GLU A 75 9.23 -7.06 3.21
N LEU A 76 8.98 -7.22 1.90
CA LEU A 76 7.66 -7.51 1.36
C LEU A 76 6.98 -8.73 2.03
N PRO A 77 7.67 -9.88 2.22
CA PRO A 77 7.04 -11.04 2.86
C PRO A 77 6.57 -10.78 4.29
N LEU A 78 7.30 -9.94 5.05
CA LEU A 78 6.90 -9.56 6.40
C LEU A 78 5.67 -8.65 6.38
N VAL A 79 5.63 -7.67 5.48
CA VAL A 79 4.50 -6.74 5.34
C VAL A 79 3.25 -7.49 4.89
N GLU A 80 3.37 -8.43 3.95
CA GLU A 80 2.29 -9.31 3.51
C GLU A 80 1.79 -10.20 4.66
N LEU A 81 2.68 -10.79 5.45
CA LEU A 81 2.30 -11.58 6.62
C LEU A 81 1.49 -10.74 7.62
N ILE A 82 1.93 -9.51 7.91
CA ILE A 82 1.21 -8.61 8.81
C ILE A 82 -0.18 -8.29 8.24
N ALA A 83 -0.29 -7.99 6.94
CA ALA A 83 -1.58 -7.73 6.30
C ALA A 83 -2.51 -8.94 6.32
N GLN A 84 -1.99 -10.16 6.12
CA GLN A 84 -2.78 -11.41 6.23
C GLN A 84 -3.29 -11.65 7.66
N LEU A 85 -2.47 -11.36 8.68
CA LEU A 85 -2.91 -11.43 10.08
C LEU A 85 -4.02 -10.42 10.35
N LEU A 86 -3.88 -9.17 9.86
CA LEU A 86 -4.91 -8.14 9.98
C LEU A 86 -6.22 -8.55 9.28
N SER A 87 -6.14 -9.08 8.05
CA SER A 87 -7.28 -9.63 7.32
C SER A 87 -8.00 -10.73 8.11
N THR A 88 -7.25 -11.66 8.70
CA THR A 88 -7.80 -12.75 9.50
C THR A 88 -8.56 -12.23 10.73
N ILE A 89 -7.99 -11.23 11.42
CA ILE A 89 -8.60 -10.59 12.58
C ILE A 89 -9.87 -9.82 12.18
N LEU A 90 -9.82 -9.07 11.07
CA LEU A 90 -10.96 -8.32 10.54
C LEU A 90 -12.13 -9.23 10.18
N ASP A 91 -11.86 -10.34 9.49
CA ASP A 91 -12.87 -11.34 9.14
C ASP A 91 -13.53 -11.95 10.36
N PHE A 92 -12.75 -12.24 11.38
CA PHE A 92 -13.25 -12.78 12.63
C PHE A 92 -14.23 -11.82 13.31
N PHE A 93 -13.91 -10.53 13.35
CA PHE A 93 -14.80 -9.53 13.94
C PHE A 93 -16.01 -9.22 13.05
N SER A 94 -15.86 -9.24 11.72
CA SER A 94 -16.96 -8.96 10.80
C SER A 94 -18.05 -10.03 10.83
N LYS A 95 -17.72 -11.29 11.15
CA LYS A 95 -18.68 -12.41 11.25
C LYS A 95 -19.46 -12.46 12.58
N ARG A 96 -19.07 -11.65 13.57
CA ARG A 96 -19.68 -11.62 14.92
C ARG A 96 -20.76 -10.56 15.09
N LYS A 97 -21.05 -9.80 14.03
CA LYS A 97 -22.05 -8.73 14.01
C LYS A 97 -23.30 -9.22 13.29
#